data_AF-A0A077KFR9-F1
#
_entry.id   AF-A0A077KFR9-F1
#
_cell.length_a   1.000
_cell.length_b   1.000
_cell.length_c   1.000
_cell.angle_alpha   90.00
_cell.angle_beta   90.00
_cell.angle_gamma   90.00
#
_symmetry.space_group_name_H-M   'P 1'
#
loop_
_entity.id
_entity.type
_entity.pdbx_description
1 polymer ?
#
loop_
_entity_poly.entity_id
_entity_poly.type
_entity_poly.pdbx_seq_one_letter_code
_entity_poly.pdbx_strand_id
1 'polypeptide(L)'
;MSKIIFFLVFAGTYVQAQNIEDKLAFKKCRKEFNKKICLSDEDNDSLLFYLDKCPNEIGPVENHGCPWPDTDKDGTLDKDDACPTIFGVPENNGCPPSTKQDDCEKFYKQQQIKYEQFQAEHQDIGKIYSLLNKRILKDALNLRKKDMLNNNFGISFGYIQFSLVPDGGCDDPNPTKIKNYLISKFWNKDIFEYASKKYNKEILIRRMYFDKYFNPELEKLMGKDTFQYLLQYSNKNNNSIIIPSKTSKKPENYIPIYIQFITPYKIEIVNSASPKIYEYKNGQWESNKK
;
A
#
# COMPACT_ATOMS: atom_id res chain seq x y z
N MET A 1 -101.90 -29.72 -15.62
CA MET A 1 -101.52 -29.17 -16.94
C MET A 1 -100.65 -27.94 -16.73
N SER A 2 -99.76 -27.66 -17.68
CA SER A 2 -98.84 -26.49 -17.78
C SER A 2 -97.50 -26.66 -17.05
N LYS A 3 -96.48 -27.25 -17.69
CA LYS A 3 -95.56 -26.72 -18.73
C LYS A 3 -94.23 -26.31 -18.09
N ILE A 4 -93.28 -27.25 -18.05
CA ILE A 4 -91.87 -27.01 -17.73
C ILE A 4 -91.23 -26.31 -18.94
N ILE A 5 -90.80 -25.07 -18.75
CA ILE A 5 -90.03 -24.31 -19.75
C ILE A 5 -88.55 -24.64 -19.52
N PHE A 6 -87.95 -25.38 -20.45
CA PHE A 6 -86.52 -25.65 -20.49
C PHE A 6 -85.82 -24.38 -21.01
N PHE A 7 -85.24 -23.58 -20.12
CA PHE A 7 -84.36 -22.47 -20.50
C PHE A 7 -82.99 -23.06 -20.91
N LEU A 8 -82.77 -23.21 -22.21
CA LEU A 8 -81.46 -23.47 -22.78
C LEU A 8 -80.60 -22.21 -22.59
N VAL A 9 -79.78 -22.21 -21.54
CA VAL A 9 -78.72 -21.22 -21.34
C VAL A 9 -77.60 -21.54 -22.34
N PHE A 10 -77.62 -20.88 -23.49
CA PHE A 10 -76.47 -20.82 -24.40
C PHE A 10 -75.37 -20.03 -23.68
N ALA A 11 -74.42 -20.73 -23.06
CA ALA A 11 -73.17 -20.14 -22.62
C ALA A 11 -72.36 -19.77 -23.88
N GLY A 12 -72.51 -18.52 -24.33
CA GLY A 12 -71.69 -17.96 -25.39
C GLY A 12 -70.24 -17.94 -24.92
N THR A 13 -69.42 -18.83 -25.45
CA THR A 13 -67.97 -18.77 -25.29
C THR A 13 -67.47 -17.48 -25.96
N TYR A 14 -67.06 -16.51 -25.16
CA TYR A 14 -66.34 -15.34 -25.61
C TYR A 14 -65.03 -15.80 -26.27
N VAL A 15 -65.01 -15.89 -27.61
CA VAL A 15 -63.77 -16.01 -28.37
C VAL A 15 -63.21 -14.59 -28.48
N GLN A 16 -62.30 -14.21 -27.59
CA GLN A 16 -61.51 -13.00 -27.79
C GLN A 16 -60.53 -13.24 -28.94
N ALA A 17 -60.69 -12.48 -30.03
CA ALA A 17 -59.70 -12.45 -31.09
C ALA A 17 -58.44 -11.74 -30.55
N GLN A 18 -57.35 -12.48 -30.35
CA GLN A 18 -56.05 -11.90 -30.03
C GLN A 18 -55.61 -11.01 -31.20
N ASN A 19 -55.45 -9.71 -30.94
CA ASN A 19 -54.87 -8.79 -31.91
C ASN A 19 -53.38 -9.08 -32.06
N ILE A 20 -52.93 -9.34 -33.29
CA ILE A 20 -51.51 -9.56 -33.58
C ILE A 20 -50.78 -8.24 -33.45
N GLU A 21 -49.89 -8.15 -32.45
CA GLU A 21 -49.14 -6.94 -32.10
C GLU A 21 -48.11 -6.57 -33.17
N ASP A 22 -47.26 -7.53 -33.56
CA ASP A 22 -46.29 -7.38 -34.66
C ASP A 22 -46.65 -8.31 -35.83
N LYS A 23 -47.33 -7.74 -36.83
CA LYS A 23 -47.74 -8.46 -38.05
C LYS A 23 -46.54 -8.96 -38.86
N LEU A 24 -45.39 -8.29 -38.80
CA LEU A 24 -44.19 -8.66 -39.56
C LEU A 24 -43.47 -9.84 -38.89
N ALA A 25 -43.24 -9.76 -37.58
CA ALA A 25 -42.66 -10.86 -36.80
C ALA A 25 -43.53 -12.12 -36.88
N PHE A 26 -44.85 -11.96 -36.75
CA PHE A 26 -45.80 -13.07 -36.91
C PHE A 26 -45.73 -13.69 -38.32
N LYS A 27 -45.67 -12.86 -39.37
CA LYS A 27 -45.50 -13.36 -40.75
C LYS A 27 -44.18 -14.11 -40.93
N LYS A 28 -43.09 -13.67 -40.27
CA LYS A 28 -41.79 -14.36 -40.29
C LYS A 28 -41.90 -15.72 -39.59
N CYS A 29 -42.45 -15.78 -38.38
CA CYS A 29 -42.67 -17.03 -37.66
C CYS A 29 -43.49 -18.04 -38.49
N ARG A 30 -44.56 -17.58 -39.13
CA ARG A 30 -45.46 -18.45 -39.94
C ARG A 30 -44.81 -19.04 -41.20
N LYS A 31 -43.64 -18.55 -41.62
CA LYS A 31 -42.86 -19.18 -42.70
C LYS A 31 -42.17 -20.46 -42.24
N GLU A 32 -41.86 -20.57 -40.96
CA GLU A 32 -41.07 -21.66 -40.37
C GLU A 32 -41.94 -22.56 -39.49
N PHE A 33 -42.97 -22.01 -38.83
CA PHE A 33 -43.82 -22.71 -37.86
C PHE A 33 -45.32 -22.58 -38.14
N ASN A 34 -46.12 -23.49 -37.57
CA ASN A 34 -47.57 -23.45 -37.71
C ASN A 34 -48.22 -22.33 -36.86
N LYS A 35 -49.50 -21.99 -37.12
CA LYS A 35 -50.18 -20.86 -36.45
C LYS A 35 -50.28 -21.06 -34.94
N LYS A 36 -50.48 -22.31 -34.51
CA LYS A 36 -50.63 -22.66 -33.09
C LYS A 36 -49.32 -22.40 -32.35
N ILE A 37 -48.18 -22.82 -32.91
CA ILE A 37 -46.84 -22.56 -32.34
C ILE A 37 -46.57 -21.06 -32.29
N CYS A 38 -46.80 -20.33 -33.39
CA CYS A 38 -46.59 -18.88 -33.37
C CYS A 38 -47.53 -18.11 -32.42
N LEU A 39 -48.53 -18.74 -31.82
CA LEU A 39 -49.45 -18.10 -30.84
C LEU A 39 -49.43 -18.83 -29.49
N SER A 40 -48.51 -19.79 -29.30
CA SER A 40 -48.25 -20.35 -27.98
C SER A 40 -47.24 -19.50 -27.24
N ASP A 41 -47.14 -19.75 -25.94
CA ASP A 41 -46.11 -19.28 -25.04
C ASP A 41 -45.54 -20.59 -24.46
N GLU A 42 -44.31 -20.92 -24.83
CA GLU A 42 -43.75 -22.26 -24.63
C GLU A 42 -43.08 -22.40 -23.24
N ASP A 43 -42.48 -21.33 -22.72
CA ASP A 43 -41.85 -21.29 -21.41
C ASP A 43 -42.69 -20.55 -20.34
N ASN A 44 -43.81 -19.96 -20.74
CA ASN A 44 -44.79 -19.27 -19.88
C ASN A 44 -44.24 -17.97 -19.28
N ASP A 45 -43.42 -17.24 -20.03
CA ASP A 45 -42.86 -15.94 -19.63
C ASP A 45 -43.77 -14.73 -19.97
N SER A 46 -44.97 -15.00 -20.51
CA SER A 46 -45.96 -14.02 -20.98
C SER A 46 -45.66 -13.37 -22.33
N LEU A 47 -44.63 -13.83 -23.06
CA LEU A 47 -44.44 -13.53 -24.47
C LEU A 47 -44.90 -14.69 -25.35
N LEU A 48 -45.57 -14.34 -26.44
CA LEU A 48 -45.90 -15.33 -27.46
C LEU A 48 -44.63 -15.72 -28.22
N PHE A 49 -44.53 -16.98 -28.63
CA PHE A 49 -43.40 -17.60 -29.34
C PHE A 49 -42.85 -16.75 -30.51
N TYR A 50 -43.70 -15.96 -31.18
CA TYR A 50 -43.27 -15.12 -32.31
C TYR A 50 -42.63 -13.77 -31.90
N LEU A 51 -42.79 -13.37 -30.65
CA LEU A 51 -42.22 -12.15 -30.03
C LEU A 51 -41.03 -12.48 -29.12
N ASP A 52 -40.96 -13.71 -28.64
CA ASP A 52 -39.92 -14.22 -27.78
C ASP A 52 -38.65 -14.60 -28.57
N LYS A 53 -37.50 -14.10 -28.14
CA LYS A 53 -36.19 -14.41 -28.71
C LYS A 53 -35.59 -15.70 -28.14
N CYS A 54 -36.05 -16.15 -26.97
CA CYS A 54 -35.59 -17.36 -26.30
C CYS A 54 -36.77 -18.27 -25.92
N PRO A 55 -37.51 -18.86 -26.89
CA PRO A 55 -38.79 -19.53 -26.64
C PRO A 55 -38.80 -20.79 -25.76
N ASN A 56 -37.68 -21.14 -25.13
CA ASN A 56 -37.58 -22.27 -24.22
C ASN A 56 -36.89 -21.88 -22.90
N GLU A 57 -36.65 -20.59 -22.67
CA GLU A 57 -35.93 -20.06 -21.51
C GLU A 57 -36.66 -18.83 -20.99
N ILE A 58 -37.32 -18.97 -19.84
CA ILE A 58 -38.08 -17.87 -19.22
C ILE A 58 -37.23 -16.59 -19.11
N GLY A 59 -37.73 -15.50 -19.70
CA GLY A 59 -37.08 -14.20 -19.59
C GLY A 59 -38.06 -13.03 -19.43
N PRO A 60 -37.56 -11.85 -19.01
CA PRO A 60 -38.38 -10.66 -18.92
C PRO A 60 -38.76 -10.10 -20.29
N VAL A 61 -39.93 -9.46 -20.38
CA VAL A 61 -40.40 -8.74 -21.57
C VAL A 61 -39.39 -7.68 -22.02
N GLU A 62 -38.72 -7.02 -21.08
CA GLU A 62 -37.70 -6.00 -21.34
C GLU A 62 -36.48 -6.56 -22.09
N ASN A 63 -36.21 -7.86 -21.99
CA ASN A 63 -35.16 -8.55 -22.73
C ASN A 63 -35.71 -9.49 -23.82
N HIS A 64 -36.95 -9.24 -24.27
CA HIS A 64 -37.62 -10.02 -25.30
C HIS A 64 -37.66 -11.53 -25.00
N GLY A 65 -37.96 -11.87 -23.75
CA GLY A 65 -38.14 -13.25 -23.31
C GLY A 65 -36.85 -14.02 -23.08
N CYS A 66 -35.68 -13.36 -23.20
CA CYS A 66 -34.42 -13.98 -22.85
C CYS A 66 -33.99 -13.64 -21.41
N PRO A 67 -33.39 -14.58 -20.65
CA PRO A 67 -32.75 -14.24 -19.39
C PRO A 67 -31.60 -13.24 -19.61
N TRP A 68 -31.34 -12.39 -18.61
CA TRP A 68 -30.16 -11.52 -18.63
C TRP A 68 -28.90 -12.35 -18.30
N PRO A 69 -27.80 -12.17 -19.05
CA PRO A 69 -26.55 -12.84 -18.72
C PRO A 69 -25.92 -12.26 -17.46
N ASP A 70 -25.15 -13.12 -16.80
CA ASP A 70 -24.19 -12.81 -15.73
C ASP A 70 -22.90 -13.56 -16.13
N THR A 71 -22.02 -12.83 -16.80
CA THR A 71 -20.87 -13.38 -17.54
C THR A 71 -19.80 -13.94 -16.60
N ASP A 72 -19.58 -13.32 -15.44
CA ASP A 72 -18.60 -13.76 -14.44
C ASP A 72 -19.19 -14.51 -13.24
N LYS A 73 -20.53 -14.58 -13.16
CA LYS A 73 -21.31 -15.37 -12.21
C LYS A 73 -21.21 -14.85 -10.78
N ASP A 74 -21.14 -13.54 -10.60
CA ASP A 74 -21.09 -12.92 -9.28
C ASP A 74 -22.45 -12.63 -8.65
N GLY A 75 -23.54 -12.83 -9.42
CA GLY A 75 -24.91 -12.59 -9.01
C GLY A 75 -25.45 -11.21 -9.40
N THR A 76 -24.63 -10.36 -10.02
CA THR A 76 -25.01 -9.08 -10.64
C THR A 76 -25.15 -9.30 -12.15
N LEU A 77 -26.30 -8.92 -12.72
CA LEU A 77 -26.52 -9.08 -14.16
C LEU A 77 -25.61 -8.13 -14.94
N ASP A 78 -25.13 -8.54 -16.13
CA ASP A 78 -24.20 -7.74 -16.97
C ASP A 78 -24.69 -6.31 -17.25
N LYS A 79 -26.02 -6.10 -17.24
CA LYS A 79 -26.64 -4.77 -17.45
C LYS A 79 -26.55 -3.83 -16.24
N ASP A 80 -26.37 -4.39 -15.05
CA ASP A 80 -26.27 -3.70 -13.75
C ASP A 80 -24.83 -3.78 -13.17
N ASP A 81 -23.97 -4.57 -13.81
CA ASP A 81 -22.59 -4.81 -13.41
C ASP A 81 -21.63 -3.77 -14.05
N ALA A 82 -20.85 -3.10 -13.21
CA ALA A 82 -19.82 -2.16 -13.64
C ALA A 82 -18.51 -2.86 -14.10
N CYS A 83 -18.34 -4.13 -13.77
CA CYS A 83 -17.22 -5.00 -14.11
C CYS A 83 -17.66 -6.38 -14.69
N PRO A 84 -18.37 -6.47 -15.84
CA PRO A 84 -19.04 -7.69 -16.33
C PRO A 84 -18.17 -8.93 -16.66
N THR A 85 -16.88 -8.91 -16.36
CA THR A 85 -15.93 -9.98 -16.67
C THR A 85 -15.02 -10.31 -15.48
N ILE A 86 -15.25 -9.68 -14.33
CA ILE A 86 -14.41 -9.78 -13.15
C ILE A 86 -15.31 -9.87 -11.91
N PHE A 87 -15.44 -11.08 -11.39
CA PHE A 87 -16.27 -11.39 -10.21
C PHE A 87 -16.15 -10.34 -9.09
N GLY A 88 -17.28 -9.75 -8.70
CA GLY A 88 -17.38 -8.74 -7.66
C GLY A 88 -18.39 -9.05 -6.57
N VAL A 89 -18.82 -7.98 -5.89
CA VAL A 89 -19.83 -8.06 -4.83
C VAL A 89 -20.96 -7.06 -5.11
N PRO A 90 -22.21 -7.37 -4.73
CA PRO A 90 -23.35 -6.48 -4.97
C PRO A 90 -23.18 -5.09 -4.37
N GLU A 91 -22.50 -4.97 -3.22
CA GLU A 91 -22.23 -3.68 -2.57
C GLU A 91 -21.35 -2.75 -3.43
N ASN A 92 -20.67 -3.29 -4.44
CA ASN A 92 -19.82 -2.56 -5.35
C ASN A 92 -20.24 -2.72 -6.83
N ASN A 93 -21.55 -2.93 -7.08
CA ASN A 93 -22.14 -3.03 -8.41
C ASN A 93 -21.41 -4.06 -9.31
N GLY A 94 -21.20 -5.27 -8.80
CA GLY A 94 -20.54 -6.36 -9.53
C GLY A 94 -19.03 -6.20 -9.74
N CYS A 95 -18.43 -5.14 -9.20
CA CYS A 95 -16.98 -5.00 -9.20
C CYS A 95 -16.33 -5.64 -7.95
N PRO A 96 -15.10 -6.17 -8.06
CA PRO A 96 -14.32 -6.58 -6.91
C PRO A 96 -14.28 -5.45 -5.88
N PRO A 97 -14.45 -5.74 -4.58
CA PRO A 97 -14.32 -4.70 -3.57
C PRO A 97 -12.95 -4.02 -3.71
N SER A 98 -12.88 -2.71 -3.43
CA SER A 98 -11.67 -1.86 -3.46
C SER A 98 -10.65 -2.26 -2.37
N THR A 99 -10.38 -3.55 -2.23
CA THR A 99 -9.61 -4.21 -1.17
C THR A 99 -8.13 -3.90 -1.16
N LYS A 100 -7.62 -3.15 -2.15
CA LYS A 100 -6.22 -2.74 -2.14
C LYS A 100 -5.97 -1.35 -1.58
N GLN A 101 -6.91 -0.42 -1.71
CA GLN A 101 -6.66 0.98 -1.36
C GLN A 101 -7.25 1.35 0.00
N ASP A 102 -8.50 0.98 0.27
CA ASP A 102 -9.17 1.32 1.53
C ASP A 102 -8.59 0.54 2.73
N ASP A 103 -8.20 -0.72 2.51
CA ASP A 103 -7.50 -1.54 3.52
C ASP A 103 -6.10 -0.99 3.82
N CYS A 104 -5.40 -0.53 2.79
CA CYS A 104 -4.10 0.13 2.90
C CYS A 104 -4.20 1.41 3.74
N GLU A 105 -5.20 2.28 3.50
CA GLU A 105 -5.35 3.51 4.28
C GLU A 105 -5.57 3.24 5.78
N LYS A 106 -6.45 2.29 6.10
CA LYS A 106 -6.71 1.88 7.49
C LYS A 106 -5.45 1.28 8.12
N PHE A 107 -4.76 0.41 7.39
CA PHE A 107 -3.49 -0.18 7.81
C PHE A 107 -2.44 0.91 8.07
N TYR A 108 -2.24 1.86 7.16
CA TYR A 108 -1.30 2.96 7.32
C TYR A 108 -1.65 3.86 8.51
N LYS A 109 -2.93 4.15 8.76
CA LYS A 109 -3.38 4.89 9.96
C LYS A 109 -3.02 4.13 11.23
N GLN A 110 -3.26 2.82 11.28
CA GLN A 110 -2.87 1.98 12.43
C GLN A 110 -1.35 1.93 12.62
N GLN A 111 -0.59 1.80 11.54
CA GLN A 111 0.88 1.82 11.61
C GLN A 111 1.38 3.19 12.11
N GLN A 112 0.79 4.29 11.64
CA GLN A 112 1.13 5.63 12.11
C GLN A 112 0.89 5.80 13.61
N ILE A 113 -0.24 5.30 14.14
CA ILE A 113 -0.52 5.32 15.59
C ILE A 113 0.54 4.54 16.37
N LYS A 114 0.89 3.33 15.92
CA LYS A 114 1.94 2.51 16.56
C LYS A 114 3.30 3.23 16.58
N TYR A 115 3.64 3.92 15.50
CA TYR A 115 4.86 4.70 15.42
C TYR A 115 4.83 5.88 16.40
N GLU A 116 3.72 6.62 16.48
CA GLU A 116 3.57 7.74 17.43
C GLU A 116 3.63 7.28 18.88
N GLN A 117 3.01 6.14 19.21
CA GLN A 117 3.12 5.48 20.52
C GLN A 117 4.58 5.12 20.83
N PHE A 118 5.27 4.48 19.89
CA PHE A 118 6.68 4.16 20.03
C PHE A 118 7.54 5.41 20.29
N GLN A 119 7.30 6.51 19.57
CA GLN A 119 8.01 7.77 19.78
C GLN A 119 7.74 8.36 21.16
N ALA A 120 6.50 8.28 21.66
CA ALA A 120 6.14 8.77 22.99
C ALA A 120 6.79 7.94 24.11
N GLU A 121 6.78 6.62 23.99
CA GLU A 121 7.44 5.70 24.92
C GLU A 121 8.96 5.90 24.97
N HIS A 122 9.56 6.28 23.84
CA HIS A 122 11.00 6.44 23.69
C HIS A 122 11.45 7.90 23.57
N GLN A 123 10.66 8.86 24.07
CA GLN A 123 10.94 10.30 23.92
C GLN A 123 12.33 10.72 24.43
N ASP A 124 12.85 10.05 25.47
CA ASP A 124 14.16 10.32 26.08
C ASP A 124 15.31 9.49 25.49
N ILE A 125 15.06 8.65 24.47
CA ILE A 125 16.08 7.73 23.94
C ILE A 125 17.34 8.44 23.43
N GLY A 126 17.19 9.68 22.93
CA GLY A 126 18.33 10.51 22.52
C GLY A 126 19.30 10.81 23.67
N LYS A 127 18.78 11.04 24.89
CA LYS A 127 19.63 11.25 26.09
C LYS A 127 20.40 9.97 26.41
N ILE A 128 19.74 8.82 26.34
CA ILE A 128 20.35 7.50 26.58
C ILE A 128 21.44 7.20 25.53
N TYR A 129 21.19 7.51 24.27
CA TYR A 129 22.16 7.34 23.19
C TYR A 129 23.36 8.28 23.30
N SER A 130 23.19 9.48 23.84
CA SER A 130 24.32 10.41 24.04
C SER A 130 25.40 9.86 24.99
N LEU A 131 25.03 8.91 25.85
CA LEU A 131 25.97 8.19 26.73
C LEU A 131 26.81 7.13 25.99
N LEU A 132 26.41 6.73 24.78
CA LEU A 132 27.00 5.61 24.05
C LEU A 132 27.60 6.00 22.69
N ASN A 133 26.99 6.95 21.97
CA ASN A 133 27.30 7.21 20.57
C ASN A 133 28.79 7.53 20.31
N LYS A 134 29.44 8.31 21.19
CA LYS A 134 30.87 8.60 21.14
C LYS A 134 31.73 7.34 21.31
N ARG A 135 31.33 6.44 22.21
CA ARG A 135 32.03 5.17 22.46
C ARG A 135 31.91 4.24 21.26
N ILE A 136 30.71 4.08 20.70
CA ILE A 136 30.49 3.29 19.49
C ILE A 136 31.31 3.85 18.32
N LEU A 137 31.29 5.17 18.10
CA LEU A 137 32.07 5.80 17.04
C LEU A 137 33.56 5.50 17.19
N LYS A 138 34.10 5.68 18.40
CA LYS A 138 35.51 5.36 18.69
C LYS A 138 35.83 3.90 18.41
N ASP A 139 34.99 2.98 18.87
CA ASP A 139 35.23 1.55 18.71
C ASP A 139 35.10 1.10 17.25
N ALA A 140 34.15 1.66 16.49
CA ALA A 140 34.01 1.43 15.06
C ALA A 140 35.23 1.91 14.27
N LEU A 141 35.76 3.09 14.59
CA LEU A 141 36.96 3.63 13.93
C LEU A 141 38.25 2.90 14.34
N ASN A 142 38.32 2.39 15.57
CA ASN A 142 39.48 1.62 16.04
C ASN A 142 39.67 0.31 15.26
N LEU A 143 38.59 -0.31 14.78
CA LEU A 143 38.64 -1.48 13.90
C LEU A 143 39.33 -1.16 12.56
N ARG A 144 39.36 0.11 12.18
CA ARG A 144 39.95 0.64 10.93
C ARG A 144 41.09 1.62 11.22
N LYS A 145 41.85 1.39 12.30
CA LYS A 145 42.91 2.31 12.79
C LYS A 145 43.95 2.66 11.71
N LYS A 146 44.34 1.72 10.84
CA LYS A 146 45.28 1.97 9.74
C LYS A 146 44.73 3.00 8.75
N ASP A 147 43.47 2.86 8.38
CA ASP A 147 42.80 3.78 7.46
C ASP A 147 42.61 5.16 8.08
N MET A 148 42.32 5.21 9.39
CA MET A 148 42.21 6.48 10.13
C MET A 148 43.51 7.31 10.12
N LEU A 149 44.67 6.67 10.09
CA LEU A 149 45.97 7.34 9.99
C LEU A 149 46.22 7.92 8.58
N ASN A 150 45.50 7.44 7.56
CA ASN A 150 45.65 7.89 6.19
C ASN A 150 44.72 9.08 5.89
N ASN A 151 45.27 10.17 5.36
CA ASN A 151 44.51 11.38 5.02
C ASN A 151 43.65 11.25 3.76
N ASN A 152 43.79 10.16 3.00
CA ASN A 152 42.92 9.83 1.88
C ASN A 152 41.58 9.22 2.34
N PHE A 153 41.39 8.98 3.64
CA PHE A 153 40.15 8.42 4.17
C PHE A 153 39.31 9.47 4.90
N GLY A 154 38.05 9.58 4.49
CA GLY A 154 36.99 10.23 5.25
C GLY A 154 36.24 9.24 6.15
N ILE A 155 35.25 9.74 6.89
CA ILE A 155 34.32 8.93 7.69
C ILE A 155 32.97 8.98 7.00
N SER A 156 32.26 7.85 6.93
CA SER A 156 30.87 7.86 6.44
C SER A 156 29.91 7.25 7.43
N PHE A 157 28.75 7.88 7.61
CA PHE A 157 27.69 7.38 8.48
C PHE A 157 26.59 6.74 7.65
N GLY A 158 26.21 5.52 8.03
CA GLY A 158 24.90 4.97 7.65
C GLY A 158 23.82 5.70 8.43
N TYR A 159 22.98 6.46 7.74
CA TYR A 159 21.92 7.24 8.35
C TYR A 159 20.55 6.68 7.96
N ILE A 160 19.66 7.52 7.46
CA ILE A 160 18.29 7.16 7.11
C ILE A 160 18.26 6.29 5.86
N GLN A 161 17.46 5.23 5.90
CA GLN A 161 17.14 4.42 4.73
C GLN A 161 15.73 4.81 4.26
N PHE A 162 15.62 5.38 3.07
CA PHE A 162 14.34 5.62 2.42
C PHE A 162 13.98 4.42 1.54
N SER A 163 13.10 3.55 2.04
CA SER A 163 12.16 2.83 1.19
C SER A 163 10.83 3.54 1.34
N LEU A 164 10.54 4.48 0.45
CA LEU A 164 9.24 5.14 0.33
C LEU A 164 8.69 4.98 -1.08
N VAL A 165 8.77 3.76 -1.61
CA VAL A 165 7.90 3.38 -2.71
C VAL A 165 7.28 2.07 -2.27
N PRO A 166 6.00 2.05 -1.86
CA PRO A 166 5.25 0.83 -1.89
C PRO A 166 5.22 0.43 -3.37
N ASP A 167 5.70 -0.77 -3.70
CA ASP A 167 5.55 -1.37 -5.05
C ASP A 167 4.07 -1.74 -5.30
N GLY A 168 3.16 -0.79 -5.08
CA GLY A 168 1.71 -0.98 -5.15
C GLY A 168 1.11 -1.86 -4.04
N GLY A 169 1.86 -2.18 -2.98
CA GLY A 169 1.41 -3.04 -1.87
C GLY A 169 1.12 -2.32 -0.55
N CYS A 170 0.40 -2.99 0.37
CA CYS A 170 0.19 -2.57 1.76
C CYS A 170 1.34 -3.04 2.68
N ASP A 171 2.58 -2.69 2.34
CA ASP A 171 3.74 -3.09 3.16
C ASP A 171 3.84 -2.27 4.44
N ASP A 172 4.23 -2.90 5.55
CA ASP A 172 4.41 -2.21 6.84
C ASP A 172 5.61 -1.23 6.78
N PRO A 173 5.37 0.10 6.82
CA PRO A 173 6.48 1.05 6.82
C PRO A 173 7.12 1.21 8.22
N ASN A 174 6.52 0.68 9.29
CA ASN A 174 6.97 0.93 10.66
C ASN A 174 8.37 0.42 10.99
N PRO A 175 8.79 -0.79 10.59
CA PRO A 175 10.16 -1.23 10.80
C PRO A 175 11.19 -0.22 10.29
N THR A 176 10.91 0.40 9.14
CA THR A 176 11.74 1.45 8.55
C THR A 176 11.62 2.78 9.30
N LYS A 177 10.39 3.21 9.66
CA LYS A 177 10.17 4.46 10.43
C LYS A 177 10.83 4.42 11.81
N ILE A 178 10.67 3.32 12.55
CA ILE A 178 11.28 3.09 13.86
C ILE A 178 12.81 3.09 13.74
N LYS A 179 13.36 2.33 12.79
CA LYS A 179 14.81 2.32 12.53
C LYS A 179 15.34 3.72 12.24
N ASN A 180 14.66 4.47 11.38
CA ASN A 180 15.05 5.84 11.02
C ASN A 180 14.96 6.79 12.22
N TYR A 181 13.97 6.64 13.10
CA TYR A 181 13.86 7.39 14.35
C TYR A 181 15.03 7.08 15.29
N LEU A 182 15.34 5.81 15.53
CA LEU A 182 16.43 5.42 16.41
C LEU A 182 17.79 5.92 15.87
N ILE A 183 18.02 5.76 14.56
CA ILE A 183 19.20 6.29 13.88
C ILE A 183 19.28 7.80 14.03
N SER A 184 18.18 8.53 13.84
CA SER A 184 18.19 9.99 13.90
C SER A 184 18.44 10.52 15.32
N LYS A 185 17.99 9.80 16.35
CA LYS A 185 18.29 10.14 17.75
C LYS A 185 19.73 9.78 18.12
N PHE A 186 20.28 8.70 17.57
CA PHE A 186 21.62 8.22 17.87
C PHE A 186 22.70 9.08 17.21
N TRP A 187 22.54 9.32 15.91
CA TRP A 187 23.39 10.19 15.11
C TRP A 187 22.73 11.57 15.00
N ASN A 188 23.11 12.48 15.88
CA ASN A 188 22.58 13.84 15.98
C ASN A 188 23.68 14.90 15.79
N LYS A 189 23.31 16.18 15.84
CA LYS A 189 24.25 17.31 15.73
C LYS A 189 25.52 17.14 16.57
N ASP A 190 25.36 16.81 17.85
CA ASP A 190 26.47 16.78 18.81
C ASP A 190 27.54 15.75 18.44
N ILE A 191 27.11 14.59 17.95
CA ILE A 191 28.05 13.52 17.55
C ILE A 191 28.72 13.83 16.22
N PHE A 192 28.04 14.49 15.28
CA PHE A 192 28.67 14.96 14.04
C PHE A 192 29.70 16.05 14.31
N GLU A 193 29.37 17.03 15.16
CA GLU A 193 30.34 18.05 15.58
C GLU A 193 31.52 17.43 16.32
N TYR A 194 31.26 16.50 17.24
CA TYR A 194 32.29 15.77 17.96
C TYR A 194 33.22 15.03 16.98
N ALA A 195 32.66 14.30 16.02
CA ALA A 195 33.42 13.53 15.05
C ALA A 195 34.31 14.46 14.19
N SER A 196 33.73 15.54 13.67
CA SER A 196 34.45 16.53 12.86
C SER A 196 35.61 17.15 13.65
N LYS A 197 35.34 17.61 14.89
CA LYS A 197 36.35 18.24 15.76
C LYS A 197 37.44 17.26 16.20
N LYS A 198 37.06 16.03 16.58
CA LYS A 198 37.98 15.03 17.17
C LYS A 198 38.89 14.39 16.14
N TYR A 199 38.37 14.04 14.98
CA TYR A 199 39.10 13.27 13.97
C TYR A 199 39.64 14.12 12.83
N ASN A 200 39.10 15.32 12.62
CA ASN A 200 39.50 16.22 11.53
C ASN A 200 39.55 15.50 10.16
N LYS A 201 38.54 14.67 9.89
CA LYS A 201 38.33 13.99 8.61
C LYS A 201 37.03 14.48 8.00
N GLU A 202 36.93 14.46 6.68
CA GLU A 202 35.68 14.77 6.00
C GLU A 202 34.63 13.73 6.37
N ILE A 203 33.43 14.17 6.69
CA ILE A 203 32.31 13.30 7.03
C ILE A 203 31.30 13.31 5.89
N LEU A 204 31.03 12.13 5.35
CA LEU A 204 30.01 11.90 4.36
C LEU A 204 28.81 11.20 5.00
N ILE A 205 27.62 11.78 4.87
CA ILE A 205 26.37 11.12 5.25
C ILE A 205 25.67 10.69 3.96
N ARG A 206 25.64 9.36 3.73
CA ARG A 206 25.08 8.75 2.51
C ARG A 206 23.60 8.39 2.67
N ARG A 207 22.94 8.13 1.52
CA ARG A 207 21.56 7.59 1.39
C ARG A 207 20.42 8.53 1.77
N MET A 208 20.64 9.83 1.72
CA MET A 208 19.57 10.79 1.92
C MET A 208 19.16 11.34 0.56
N TYR A 209 17.98 10.94 0.07
CA TYR A 209 17.35 11.57 -1.09
C TYR A 209 16.83 12.94 -0.62
N PHE A 210 17.60 14.01 -0.82
CA PHE A 210 17.31 15.32 -0.24
C PHE A 210 16.44 16.20 -1.14
N ASP A 211 16.67 16.17 -2.44
CA ASP A 211 16.06 17.16 -3.36
C ASP A 211 14.54 17.00 -3.51
N LYS A 212 14.01 15.83 -3.13
CA LYS A 212 12.56 15.57 -3.10
C LYS A 212 11.96 15.60 -1.68
N TYR A 213 12.78 15.62 -0.61
CA TYR A 213 12.33 15.30 0.75
C TYR A 213 12.96 16.12 1.89
N PHE A 214 13.55 17.31 1.66
CA PHE A 214 13.66 18.31 2.73
C PHE A 214 12.26 18.82 3.09
N ASN A 215 11.49 17.92 3.70
CA ASN A 215 10.10 18.10 4.08
C ASN A 215 10.01 18.25 5.61
N PRO A 216 8.89 18.77 6.12
CA PRO A 216 8.66 18.87 7.56
C PRO A 216 8.77 17.54 8.33
N GLU A 217 8.61 16.39 7.65
CA GLU A 217 8.71 15.07 8.29
C GLU A 217 10.14 14.72 8.68
N LEU A 218 11.13 15.03 7.82
CA LEU A 218 12.55 14.84 8.16
C LEU A 218 12.98 15.73 9.32
N GLU A 219 12.52 16.98 9.36
CA GLU A 219 12.76 17.88 10.50
C GLU A 219 12.15 17.31 11.78
N LYS A 220 10.90 16.84 11.73
CA LYS A 220 10.22 16.20 12.87
C LYS A 220 10.96 14.95 13.35
N LEU A 221 11.44 14.13 12.42
CA LEU A 221 12.18 12.90 12.71
C LEU A 221 13.51 13.18 13.41
N MET A 222 14.32 14.08 12.85
CA MET A 222 15.70 14.33 13.27
C MET A 222 15.80 15.36 14.40
N GLY A 223 14.78 16.18 14.57
CA GLY A 223 14.80 17.36 15.42
C GLY A 223 15.42 18.55 14.68
N LYS A 224 14.86 19.73 14.92
CA LYS A 224 15.22 21.00 14.28
C LYS A 224 16.73 21.27 14.28
N ASP A 225 17.39 21.07 15.42
CA ASP A 225 18.82 21.39 15.55
C ASP A 225 19.71 20.54 14.65
N THR A 226 19.49 19.22 14.63
CA THR A 226 20.22 18.30 13.75
C THR A 226 19.89 18.57 12.30
N PHE A 227 18.62 18.79 11.97
CA PHE A 227 18.17 19.07 10.62
C PHE A 227 18.80 20.35 10.05
N GLN A 228 18.75 21.45 10.79
CA GLN A 228 19.34 22.73 10.38
C GLN A 228 20.86 22.66 10.28
N TYR A 229 21.52 21.96 11.21
CA TYR A 229 22.96 21.72 11.14
C TYR A 229 23.36 20.99 9.85
N LEU A 230 22.64 19.93 9.51
CA LEU A 230 22.94 19.14 8.32
C LEU A 230 22.57 19.83 7.01
N LEU A 231 21.51 20.66 7.01
CA LEU A 231 21.12 21.46 5.86
C LEU A 231 22.25 22.38 5.38
N GLN A 232 23.05 22.93 6.29
CA GLN A 232 24.20 23.79 5.97
C GLN A 232 25.28 23.08 5.15
N TYR A 233 25.35 21.75 5.24
CA TYR A 233 26.35 20.91 4.57
C TYR A 233 25.76 20.09 3.43
N SER A 234 24.50 20.36 3.06
CA SER A 234 23.81 19.64 1.99
C SER A 234 24.35 20.02 0.61
N ASN A 235 24.60 19.01 -0.22
CA ASN A 235 24.94 19.17 -1.62
C ASN A 235 23.76 18.70 -2.48
N LYS A 236 23.06 19.67 -3.06
CA LYS A 236 21.88 19.49 -3.90
C LYS A 236 22.15 18.76 -5.23
N ASN A 237 23.40 18.70 -5.68
CA ASN A 237 23.70 18.10 -6.98
C ASN A 237 23.85 16.57 -6.90
N ASN A 238 24.17 16.03 -5.72
CA ASN A 238 24.48 14.62 -5.56
C ASN A 238 23.81 13.97 -4.34
N ASN A 239 22.81 14.63 -3.75
CA ASN A 239 22.02 14.10 -2.64
C ASN A 239 22.91 13.59 -1.49
N SER A 240 23.88 14.39 -1.07
CA SER A 240 24.79 14.05 0.03
C SER A 240 24.97 15.20 1.01
N ILE A 241 25.31 14.87 2.25
CA ILE A 241 25.86 15.83 3.20
C ILE A 241 27.35 15.59 3.34
N ILE A 242 28.12 16.65 3.17
CA ILE A 242 29.58 16.63 3.30
C ILE A 242 29.98 17.67 4.33
N ILE A 243 30.35 17.20 5.52
CA ILE A 243 30.93 18.07 6.55
C ILE A 243 32.44 18.09 6.29
N PRO A 244 33.02 19.23 5.90
CA PRO A 244 34.42 19.30 5.49
C PRO A 244 35.35 19.09 6.68
N SER A 245 36.53 18.53 6.40
CA SER A 245 37.65 18.61 7.34
C SER A 245 38.33 19.98 7.28
N LYS A 246 39.19 20.29 8.25
CA LYS A 246 40.05 21.49 8.15
C LYS A 246 41.14 21.33 7.07
N THR A 247 41.42 20.11 6.62
CA THR A 247 42.34 19.86 5.52
C THR A 247 41.61 19.99 4.18
N SER A 248 42.20 20.70 3.22
CA SER A 248 41.61 20.92 1.90
C SER A 248 41.64 19.69 0.97
N LYS A 249 42.31 18.60 1.38
CA LYS A 249 42.40 17.38 0.57
C LYS A 249 41.12 16.56 0.69
N LYS A 250 40.41 16.38 -0.43
CA LYS A 250 39.26 15.50 -0.54
C LYS A 250 39.69 14.03 -0.36
N PRO A 251 38.95 13.22 0.41
CA PRO A 251 39.26 11.80 0.55
C PRO A 251 38.96 11.01 -0.73
N GLU A 252 39.75 9.96 -0.96
CA GLU A 252 39.53 8.98 -2.02
C GLU A 252 38.55 7.89 -1.58
N ASN A 253 38.52 7.58 -0.28
CA ASN A 253 37.70 6.52 0.31
C ASN A 253 37.05 6.97 1.62
N TYR A 254 36.01 6.27 2.06
CA TYR A 254 35.36 6.53 3.35
C TYR A 254 35.29 5.28 4.20
N ILE A 255 35.54 5.43 5.49
CA ILE A 255 35.36 4.39 6.49
C ILE A 255 33.88 4.37 6.88
N PRO A 256 33.13 3.29 6.57
CA PRO A 256 31.72 3.27 6.88
C PRO A 256 31.47 2.86 8.34
N ILE A 257 30.62 3.65 9.01
CA ILE A 257 30.11 3.36 10.35
C ILE A 257 28.68 2.86 10.19
N TYR A 258 28.51 1.55 10.32
CA TYR A 258 27.22 0.88 10.30
C TYR A 258 26.88 0.34 11.68
N ILE A 259 25.72 0.75 12.17
CA ILE A 259 25.10 0.20 13.37
C ILE A 259 23.75 -0.41 13.02
N GLN A 260 23.37 -1.42 13.78
CA GLN A 260 22.05 -2.04 13.74
C GLN A 260 21.44 -1.99 15.12
N PHE A 261 20.20 -1.55 15.18
CA PHE A 261 19.38 -1.63 16.38
C PHE A 261 18.71 -3.00 16.39
N ILE A 262 19.11 -3.85 17.33
CA ILE A 262 18.41 -5.12 17.62
C ILE A 262 17.14 -4.78 18.42
N THR A 263 17.28 -3.86 19.38
CA THR A 263 16.20 -3.17 20.09
C THR A 263 16.60 -1.71 20.29
N PRO A 264 15.71 -0.82 20.77
CA PRO A 264 16.11 0.54 21.17
C PRO A 264 17.24 0.58 22.21
N TYR A 265 17.40 -0.50 22.98
CA TYR A 265 18.36 -0.63 24.06
C TYR A 265 19.47 -1.63 23.76
N LYS A 266 19.57 -2.11 22.51
CA LYS A 266 20.57 -3.10 22.09
C LYS A 266 21.07 -2.82 20.68
N ILE A 267 22.36 -2.49 20.56
CA ILE A 267 22.97 -1.97 19.33
C ILE A 267 24.20 -2.79 18.96
N GLU A 268 24.31 -3.17 17.69
CA GLU A 268 25.45 -3.92 17.13
C GLU A 268 26.20 -3.06 16.10
N ILE A 269 27.53 -3.19 16.05
CA ILE A 269 28.38 -2.64 14.98
C ILE A 269 28.48 -3.71 13.86
N VAL A 270 27.93 -3.42 12.67
CA VAL A 270 27.56 -4.44 11.66
C VAL A 270 28.69 -4.82 10.70
N ASN A 271 29.87 -4.20 10.80
CA ASN A 271 30.92 -4.35 9.77
C ASN A 271 32.30 -4.69 10.34
N SER A 272 32.34 -5.57 11.35
CA SER A 272 33.58 -6.08 11.93
C SER A 272 33.60 -7.60 11.94
N ALA A 273 34.78 -8.18 11.71
CA ALA A 273 35.00 -9.62 11.83
C ALA A 273 34.62 -10.18 13.22
N SER A 274 34.55 -9.30 14.22
CA SER A 274 34.03 -9.57 15.55
C SER A 274 32.97 -8.50 15.89
N PRO A 275 31.67 -8.72 15.62
CA PRO A 275 30.63 -7.75 15.92
C PRO A 275 30.60 -7.46 17.42
N LYS A 276 30.53 -6.18 17.77
CA LYS A 276 30.46 -5.73 19.16
C LYS A 276 29.04 -5.26 19.47
N ILE A 277 28.46 -5.83 20.52
CA ILE A 277 27.09 -5.56 20.95
C ILE A 277 27.12 -4.71 22.21
N TYR A 278 26.24 -3.71 22.25
CA TYR A 278 25.99 -2.86 23.40
C TYR A 278 24.56 -3.05 23.86
N GLU A 279 24.36 -3.20 25.16
CA GLU A 279 23.04 -3.41 25.75
C GLU A 279 22.87 -2.49 26.95
N TYR A 280 21.73 -1.81 27.05
CA TYR A 280 21.43 -0.88 28.13
C TYR A 280 20.67 -1.61 29.24
N LYS A 281 21.29 -1.72 30.42
CA LYS A 281 20.72 -2.38 31.61
C LYS A 281 20.98 -1.53 32.83
N ASN A 282 20.01 -1.46 33.74
CA ASN A 282 20.16 -0.79 35.04
C ASN A 282 20.74 0.63 34.95
N GLY A 283 20.36 1.39 33.91
CA GLY A 283 20.84 2.76 33.71
C GLY A 283 22.20 2.90 33.01
N GLN A 284 22.85 1.80 32.60
CA GLN A 284 24.19 1.80 32.03
C GLN A 284 24.31 0.95 30.75
N TRP A 285 25.27 1.32 29.88
CA TRP A 285 25.59 0.57 28.67
C TRP A 285 26.71 -0.45 28.91
N GLU A 286 26.36 -1.71 28.84
CA GLU A 286 27.28 -2.84 28.87
C GLU A 286 27.72 -3.19 27.45
N SER A 287 28.91 -3.76 27.27
CA SER A 287 29.38 -4.20 25.95
C SER A 287 29.93 -5.61 25.99
N ASN A 288 29.44 -6.47 25.10
CA ASN A 288 29.89 -7.84 24.96
C ASN A 288 30.52 -8.03 23.57
N LYS A 289 31.59 -8.82 23.51
CA LYS A 289 32.07 -9.37 22.24
C LYS A 289 31.19 -10.58 21.93
N LYS A 290 30.68 -10.65 20.71
CA LYS A 290 30.02 -11.84 20.19
C LYS A 290 31.06 -12.91 19.88
#